data_AF-A0AAU0WNM5-F1
#
_entry.id   AF-A0AAU0WNM5-F1
#
_cell.length_a   1.000
_cell.length_b   1.000
_cell.length_c   1.000
_cell.angle_alpha   90.00
_cell.angle_beta   90.00
_cell.angle_gamma   90.00
#
_symmetry.space_group_name_H-M   'P 1'
#
loop_
_entity.id
_entity.type
_entity.pdbx_description
1 polymer ?
#
loop_
_entity_poly.entity_id
_entity_poly.type
_entity_poly.pdbx_seq_one_letter_code
_entity_poly.pdbx_strand_id
1 'polypeptide(L)'
;MLLGSAATANAAASVRYYAVAPGVRLNVHDGPGTSYSITRVLPEGAQVPIYCQTPGSTVSGYYGTSNIWDNISNGEFVSDAYVHTGSDGYVADRCA
;
A
#
# COMPACT_ATOMS: atom_id res chain seq x y z
N MET A 1 -15.21 30.48 -36.38
CA MET A 1 -15.28 30.21 -34.93
C MET A 1 -14.67 28.83 -34.70
N LEU A 2 -13.37 28.76 -34.40
CA LEU A 2 -12.68 27.49 -34.19
C LEU A 2 -12.79 27.11 -32.70
N LEU A 3 -13.49 26.03 -32.39
CA LEU A 3 -13.50 25.43 -31.06
C LEU A 3 -12.52 24.26 -31.06
N GLY A 4 -11.32 24.49 -30.54
CA GLY A 4 -10.36 23.44 -30.23
C GLY A 4 -10.80 22.68 -28.99
N SER A 5 -11.14 21.40 -29.14
CA SER A 5 -11.41 20.50 -28.02
C SER A 5 -10.08 20.14 -27.37
N ALA A 6 -9.83 20.64 -26.16
CA ALA A 6 -8.71 20.19 -25.35
C ALA A 6 -8.97 18.74 -24.91
N ALA A 7 -8.29 17.78 -25.54
CA ALA A 7 -8.22 16.43 -25.03
C ALA A 7 -7.43 16.46 -23.71
N THR A 8 -8.11 16.26 -22.59
CA THR A 8 -7.44 15.98 -21.31
C THR A 8 -6.69 14.66 -21.46
N ALA A 9 -5.37 14.71 -21.52
CA ALA A 9 -4.56 13.52 -21.42
C ALA A 9 -4.73 12.95 -20.00
N ASN A 10 -5.47 11.84 -19.87
CA ASN A 10 -5.41 11.02 -18.67
C ASN A 10 -3.98 10.49 -18.55
N ALA A 11 -3.17 11.11 -17.68
CA ALA A 11 -1.89 10.54 -17.31
C ALA A 11 -2.17 9.18 -16.65
N ALA A 12 -1.78 8.09 -17.30
CA ALA A 12 -1.80 6.78 -16.66
C ALA A 12 -0.83 6.85 -15.48
N ALA A 13 -1.36 6.77 -14.26
CA ALA A 13 -0.52 6.70 -13.07
C ALA A 13 0.29 5.41 -13.15
N SER A 14 1.62 5.53 -13.18
CA SER A 14 2.50 4.37 -13.06
C SER A 14 2.34 3.81 -11.65
N VAL A 15 1.73 2.63 -11.53
CA VAL A 15 1.68 1.91 -10.26
C VAL A 15 3.11 1.54 -9.86
N ARG A 16 3.56 2.04 -8.71
CA ARG A 16 4.85 1.66 -8.12
C ARG A 16 4.68 0.41 -7.30
N TYR A 17 5.59 -0.54 -7.48
CA TYR A 17 5.65 -1.77 -6.71
C TYR A 17 6.79 -1.69 -5.70
N TYR A 18 6.51 -2.13 -4.49
CA TYR A 18 7.42 -2.14 -3.37
C TYR A 18 7.65 -3.57 -2.92
N ALA A 19 8.89 -3.89 -2.57
CA ALA A 19 9.23 -5.22 -2.10
C ALA A 19 8.68 -5.45 -0.68
N VAL A 20 8.07 -6.59 -0.46
CA VAL A 20 7.81 -7.09 0.90
C VAL A 20 9.14 -7.55 1.51
N ALA A 21 9.27 -7.44 2.83
CA ALA A 21 10.44 -7.87 3.57
C ALA A 21 10.87 -9.31 3.17
N PRO A 22 12.19 -9.57 3.09
CA PRO A 22 12.69 -10.88 2.68
C PRO A 22 12.41 -11.94 3.76
N GLY A 23 12.09 -13.16 3.32
CA GLY A 23 11.89 -14.31 4.22
C GLY A 23 10.65 -14.24 5.11
N VAL A 24 9.69 -13.35 4.81
CA VAL A 24 8.41 -13.29 5.52
C VAL A 24 7.23 -13.56 4.57
N ARG A 25 6.22 -14.22 5.12
CA ARG A 25 4.89 -14.27 4.52
C ARG A 25 4.04 -13.17 5.17
N LEU A 26 3.48 -12.28 4.35
CA LEU A 26 2.80 -11.08 4.84
C LEU A 26 1.29 -11.26 4.81
N ASN A 27 0.62 -11.02 5.94
CA ASN A 27 -0.84 -11.06 6.04
C ASN A 27 -1.44 -9.82 5.38
N VAL A 28 -2.48 -10.06 4.57
CA VAL A 28 -3.34 -9.02 4.01
C VAL A 28 -4.63 -9.00 4.80
N HIS A 29 -4.98 -7.84 5.33
CA HIS A 29 -6.16 -7.62 6.15
C HIS A 29 -7.26 -6.90 5.36
N ASP A 30 -8.52 -7.10 5.74
CA ASP A 30 -9.69 -6.40 5.18
C ASP A 30 -9.93 -5.01 5.79
N GLY A 31 -8.93 -4.45 6.47
CA GLY A 31 -8.92 -3.10 7.00
C GLY A 31 -7.57 -2.74 7.62
N PRO A 32 -7.38 -1.47 8.02
CA PRO A 32 -6.10 -0.96 8.50
C PRO A 32 -5.87 -1.30 9.97
N GLY A 33 -5.59 -2.57 10.25
CA GLY A 33 -5.27 -3.00 11.61
C GLY A 33 -5.19 -4.51 11.77
N THR A 34 -4.49 -4.95 12.82
CA THR A 34 -4.38 -6.38 13.16
C THR A 34 -5.67 -6.99 13.73
N SER A 35 -6.64 -6.17 14.12
CA SER A 35 -7.98 -6.60 14.54
C SER A 35 -8.90 -6.97 13.36
N TYR A 36 -8.52 -6.60 12.14
CA TYR A 36 -9.26 -6.91 10.92
C TYR A 36 -8.95 -8.33 10.44
N SER A 37 -9.87 -8.93 9.69
CA SER A 37 -9.73 -10.32 9.25
C SER A 37 -8.65 -10.44 8.19
N ILE A 38 -7.94 -11.56 8.19
CA ILE A 38 -6.94 -11.86 7.15
C ILE A 38 -7.67 -12.36 5.91
N THR A 39 -7.60 -11.61 4.81
CA THR A 39 -8.19 -12.00 3.51
C THR A 39 -7.30 -12.98 2.77
N ARG A 40 -5.97 -12.78 2.82
CA ARG A 40 -4.98 -13.69 2.22
C ARG A 40 -3.59 -13.47 2.81
N VAL A 41 -2.65 -14.32 2.40
CA VAL A 41 -1.24 -14.24 2.79
C VAL A 41 -0.37 -14.16 1.55
N LEU A 42 0.48 -13.13 1.47
CA LEU A 42 1.46 -12.97 0.40
C LEU A 42 2.64 -13.95 0.62
N PRO A 43 3.14 -14.58 -0.44
CA PRO A 43 4.34 -15.42 -0.36
C PRO A 43 5.60 -14.57 -0.11
N GLU A 44 6.68 -15.24 0.28
CA GLU A 44 7.99 -14.61 0.38
C GLU A 44 8.45 -14.05 -0.97
N GLY A 45 9.15 -12.92 -0.93
CA GLY A 45 9.63 -12.23 -2.15
C GLY A 45 8.53 -11.55 -2.95
N ALA A 46 7.30 -11.46 -2.42
CA ALA A 46 6.22 -10.71 -3.05
C ALA A 46 6.56 -9.22 -3.20
N GLN A 47 5.94 -8.59 -4.18
CA GLN A 47 5.90 -7.15 -4.33
C GLN A 47 4.45 -6.68 -4.33
N VAL A 48 4.19 -5.53 -3.72
CA VAL A 48 2.85 -4.96 -3.61
C VAL A 48 2.80 -3.57 -4.25
N PRO A 49 1.72 -3.24 -4.96
CA PRO A 49 1.42 -1.85 -5.27
C PRO A 49 0.94 -1.14 -4.01
N ILE A 50 1.15 0.17 -3.92
CA ILE A 50 0.52 1.02 -2.90
C ILE A 50 -0.39 2.01 -3.63
N TYR A 51 -1.70 1.86 -3.47
CA TYR A 51 -2.69 2.75 -4.07
C TYR A 51 -2.97 3.97 -3.19
N CYS A 52 -3.05 3.75 -1.89
CA CYS A 52 -3.19 4.80 -0.88
C CYS A 52 -2.69 4.28 0.48
N GLN A 53 -2.50 5.18 1.43
CA GLN A 53 -2.08 4.84 2.79
C GLN A 53 -2.99 5.44 3.84
N THR A 54 -3.22 4.70 4.91
CA THR A 54 -4.16 5.07 5.98
C THR A 54 -3.54 4.74 7.35
N PRO A 55 -3.88 5.46 8.44
CA PRO A 55 -3.38 5.10 9.75
C PRO A 55 -4.20 3.92 10.31
N GLY A 56 -3.59 3.11 11.14
CA GLY A 56 -4.23 1.93 11.73
C GLY A 56 -3.58 1.51 13.05
N SER A 57 -3.72 0.23 13.40
CA SER A 57 -3.02 -0.32 14.57
C SER A 57 -1.50 -0.28 14.35
N THR A 58 -0.74 0.04 15.39
CA THR A 58 0.73 -0.01 15.36
C THR A 58 1.22 -1.45 15.26
N VAL A 59 2.15 -1.69 14.34
CA VAL A 59 2.81 -2.98 14.12
C VAL A 59 4.32 -2.79 14.10
N SER A 60 5.04 -3.68 14.78
CA SER A 60 6.50 -3.79 14.70
C SER A 60 6.85 -4.95 13.75
N GLY A 61 7.55 -4.62 12.66
CA GLY A 61 7.93 -5.54 11.61
C GLY A 61 9.42 -5.43 11.24
N TYR A 62 9.77 -5.98 10.08
CA TYR A 62 11.15 -6.09 9.61
C TYR A 62 11.82 -4.72 9.41
N TYR A 63 11.08 -3.72 8.90
CA TYR A 63 11.61 -2.38 8.63
C TYR A 63 11.43 -1.40 9.80
N GLY A 64 10.87 -1.83 10.93
CA GLY A 64 10.68 -0.99 12.11
C GLY A 64 9.25 -1.05 12.64
N THR A 65 8.85 -0.01 13.37
CA THR A 65 7.50 0.10 13.92
C THR A 65 6.74 1.20 13.21
N SER A 66 5.58 0.86 12.64
CA SER A 66 4.75 1.78 11.87
C SER A 66 3.28 1.63 12.27
N ASN A 67 2.54 2.73 12.24
CA ASN A 67 1.07 2.73 12.31
C ASN A 67 0.44 3.01 10.94
N ILE A 68 1.23 2.97 9.87
CA ILE A 68 0.80 3.14 8.50
C ILE A 68 0.40 1.78 7.91
N TRP A 69 -0.71 1.80 7.18
CA TRP A 69 -1.24 0.65 6.45
C TRP A 69 -1.37 1.00 4.98
N ASP A 70 -0.80 0.14 4.14
CA ASP A 70 -0.77 0.26 2.69
C ASP A 70 -1.98 -0.43 2.08
N ASN A 71 -2.79 0.31 1.34
CA ASN A 71 -3.84 -0.29 0.53
C ASN A 71 -3.22 -0.87 -0.75
N ILE A 72 -3.29 -2.20 -0.88
CA ILE A 72 -2.67 -2.95 -1.99
C ILE A 72 -3.69 -3.44 -3.01
N SER A 73 -4.99 -3.24 -2.75
CA SER A 73 -6.15 -3.59 -3.58
C SER A 73 -7.44 -3.15 -2.87
N ASN A 74 -8.60 -3.33 -3.49
CA ASN A 74 -9.90 -2.85 -3.00
C ASN A 74 -10.25 -3.37 -1.60
N GLY A 75 -10.01 -2.54 -0.57
CA GLY A 75 -10.20 -2.91 0.84
C GLY A 75 -9.14 -3.87 1.41
N GLU A 76 -8.06 -4.15 0.69
CA GLU A 76 -6.97 -5.02 1.13
C GLU A 76 -5.78 -4.19 1.61
N PHE A 77 -5.35 -4.44 2.86
CA PHE A 77 -4.31 -3.67 3.51
C PHE A 77 -3.18 -4.55 4.05
N VAL A 78 -1.96 -4.04 3.98
CA VAL A 78 -0.79 -4.64 4.65
C VAL A 78 -0.12 -3.59 5.53
N SER A 79 0.62 -4.04 6.55
CA SER A 79 1.39 -3.11 7.37
C SER A 79 2.64 -2.64 6.64
N ASP A 80 2.83 -1.32 6.60
CA ASP A 80 4.00 -0.65 6.03
C ASP A 80 5.32 -1.07 6.72
N ALA A 81 5.24 -1.54 7.98
CA ALA A 81 6.39 -2.09 8.71
C ALA A 81 7.06 -3.32 8.04
N TYR A 82 6.42 -3.91 7.03
CA TYR A 82 6.94 -5.02 6.23
C TYR A 82 7.13 -4.69 4.74
N VAL A 83 6.92 -3.44 4.32
CA VAL A 83 7.04 -3.02 2.92
C VAL A 83 8.22 -2.06 2.79
N HIS A 84 9.11 -2.31 1.82
CA HIS A 84 10.27 -1.47 1.60
C HIS A 84 9.92 -0.23 0.78
N THR A 85 9.35 0.77 1.44
CA THR A 85 8.94 2.07 0.83
C THR A 85 10.08 3.07 0.77
N GLY A 86 11.09 2.94 1.63
CA GLY A 86 12.21 3.88 1.78
C GLY A 86 11.88 5.13 2.61
N SER A 87 10.73 5.17 3.28
CA SER A 87 10.31 6.25 4.17
C SER A 87 9.59 5.68 5.40
N ASP A 88 9.75 6.33 6.56
CA ASP A 88 8.93 6.06 7.76
C ASP A 88 7.57 6.79 7.72
N GLY A 89 7.31 7.55 6.65
CA GLY A 89 6.10 8.33 6.44
C GLY A 89 5.33 7.89 5.19
N TYR A 90 4.34 8.69 4.82
CA TYR A 90 3.51 8.39 3.65
C TYR A 90 4.29 8.56 2.34
N VAL A 91 4.25 7.53 1.49
CA VAL A 91 4.80 7.50 0.12
C VAL A 91 3.71 7.55 -0.96
N ALA A 92 2.45 7.42 -0.57
CA ALA A 92 1.27 7.56 -1.42
C ALA A 92 0.23 8.48 -0.78
N ASP A 93 -0.77 8.87 -1.58
CA ASP A 93 -1.90 9.67 -1.10
C ASP A 93 -2.69 8.95 0.00
N ARG A 94 -3.45 9.73 0.76
CA ARG A 94 -4.29 9.19 1.84
C ARG A 94 -5.49 8.48 1.27
N CYS A 95 -5.86 7.34 1.88
CA CYS A 95 -7.12 6.69 1.54
C CYS A 95 -8.30 7.61 1.89
N ALA A 96 -9.32 7.62 1.01
CA ALA A 96 -10.51 8.47 1.11
C ALA A 96 -11.55 7.93 2.09
#